data_AF-A0A2G2BP45-F1
#
_entry.id   AF-A0A2G2BP45-F1
#
_cell.length_a   1.000
_cell.length_b   1.000
_cell.length_c   1.000
_cell.angle_alpha   90.00
_cell.angle_beta   90.00
_cell.angle_gamma   90.00
#
_symmetry.space_group_name_H-M   'P 1'
#
loop_
_entity.id
_entity.type
_entity.pdbx_description
1 polymer ?
#
loop_
_entity_poly.entity_id
_entity_poly.type
_entity_poly.pdbx_seq_one_letter_code
_entity_poly.pdbx_strand_id
1 'polypeptide(L)'
;MRKLAVLIMVFFATVATAQEGDKGFLTRTIQNALSGAGRTVSIDGFAGALSSRARFDTMTISDDQGVWLTLEGVELDWNRSALLRGRLEVQALTAKRLTVPRLPVAQPTGLPDPEAKPFTFPTIPDLPVVIDIADFSVDEINLGAPVLGEPAQLTVKANALINDEMAKVDVQARRTDGKLGEFDIKANLERGQNVLDLLVNLKEESRGIVARTLKIPDEPSVDLTVAGQGPLSNFKTDINLSTDGEPRIEGQVVVAEQGDSTNPDRRIRADLSGDVTALILSKYREFFGPDVALTVDSLVQADGGVDISDFTLKAQSADLKGKVTLNSDKWPSLIDITG
;
A
#
# COMPACT_ATOMS: atom_id res chain seq x y z
N MET A 1 2.03 -7.81 -20.21
CA MET A 1 1.66 -9.13 -20.78
C MET A 1 2.78 -9.77 -21.61
N ARG A 2 3.20 -9.23 -22.76
CA ARG A 2 4.28 -9.84 -23.58
C ARG A 2 5.65 -9.92 -22.89
N LYS A 3 6.07 -8.92 -22.12
CA LYS A 3 7.42 -8.87 -21.53
C LYS A 3 7.65 -9.86 -20.38
N LEU A 4 6.64 -10.12 -19.55
CA LEU A 4 6.71 -11.08 -18.43
C LEU A 4 6.48 -12.53 -18.89
N ALA A 5 5.62 -12.76 -19.88
CA ALA A 5 5.48 -14.05 -20.53
C ALA A 5 6.76 -14.45 -21.29
N VAL A 6 7.45 -13.48 -21.91
CA VAL A 6 8.78 -13.69 -22.50
C VAL A 6 9.83 -13.98 -21.43
N LEU A 7 9.75 -13.33 -20.26
CA LEU A 7 10.63 -13.60 -19.11
C LEU A 7 10.53 -15.05 -18.62
N ILE A 8 9.30 -15.55 -18.48
CA ILE A 8 9.01 -16.93 -18.06
C ILE A 8 9.40 -17.91 -19.17
N MET A 9 9.09 -17.62 -20.44
CA MET A 9 9.43 -18.51 -21.56
C MET A 9 10.95 -18.61 -21.80
N VAL A 10 11.72 -17.53 -21.56
CA VAL A 10 13.20 -17.53 -21.58
C VAL A 10 13.77 -18.31 -20.40
N PHE A 11 13.12 -18.26 -19.23
CA PHE A 11 13.48 -19.08 -18.07
C PHE A 11 13.33 -20.59 -18.38
N PHE A 12 12.32 -20.99 -19.15
CA PHE A 12 12.10 -22.39 -19.51
C PHE A 12 13.00 -22.92 -20.62
N ALA A 13 13.32 -22.11 -21.63
CA ALA A 13 14.17 -22.56 -22.75
C ALA A 13 15.63 -22.83 -22.35
N THR A 14 16.06 -22.36 -21.18
CA THR A 14 17.47 -22.34 -20.77
C THR A 14 17.81 -23.33 -19.66
N VAL A 15 16.82 -23.80 -18.89
CA VAL A 15 16.99 -24.82 -17.84
C VAL A 15 17.37 -26.20 -18.41
N ALA A 16 17.06 -26.48 -19.68
CA ALA A 16 17.35 -27.77 -20.32
C ALA A 16 18.81 -27.95 -20.80
N THR A 17 19.66 -26.92 -20.75
CA THR A 17 21.00 -26.95 -21.42
C THR A 17 22.19 -26.61 -20.52
N ALA A 18 22.01 -26.51 -19.20
CA ALA A 18 23.07 -26.07 -18.30
C ALA A 18 23.67 -27.22 -17.48
N GLN A 19 24.48 -28.05 -18.13
CA GLN A 19 25.38 -28.97 -17.42
C GLN A 19 26.76 -28.29 -17.36
N GLU A 20 27.20 -27.94 -16.14
CA GLU A 20 28.54 -27.44 -15.74
C GLU A 20 28.83 -25.91 -15.75
N GLY A 21 27.98 -25.04 -16.34
CA GLY A 21 28.17 -23.56 -16.38
C GLY A 21 27.29 -22.71 -15.43
N ASP A 22 26.65 -23.33 -14.43
CA ASP A 22 25.24 -23.11 -14.13
C ASP A 22 24.89 -22.04 -13.07
N LYS A 23 25.78 -21.73 -12.10
CA LYS A 23 25.47 -20.73 -11.05
C LYS A 23 25.37 -19.29 -11.58
N GLY A 24 26.27 -18.92 -12.49
CA GLY A 24 26.33 -17.56 -13.03
C GLY A 24 25.23 -17.28 -14.05
N PHE A 25 24.70 -18.29 -14.73
CA PHE A 25 23.67 -18.11 -15.75
C PHE A 25 22.31 -17.73 -15.13
N LEU A 26 21.80 -18.51 -14.17
CA LEU A 26 20.53 -18.23 -13.49
C LEU A 26 20.55 -16.88 -12.76
N THR A 27 21.63 -16.59 -12.05
CA THR A 27 21.84 -15.30 -11.37
C THR A 27 21.76 -14.13 -12.35
N ARG A 28 22.47 -14.21 -13.50
CA ARG A 28 22.41 -13.18 -14.55
C ARG A 28 21.02 -13.07 -15.18
N THR A 29 20.32 -14.19 -15.39
CA THR A 29 18.95 -14.18 -15.93
C THR A 29 17.98 -13.48 -14.98
N ILE A 30 18.02 -13.77 -13.69
CA ILE A 30 17.20 -13.10 -12.67
C ILE A 30 17.55 -11.61 -12.58
N GLN A 31 18.84 -11.27 -12.55
CA GLN A 31 19.27 -9.88 -12.55
C GLN A 31 18.76 -9.11 -13.78
N ASN A 32 18.92 -9.67 -14.98
CA ASN A 32 18.44 -9.07 -16.23
C ASN A 32 16.91 -8.96 -16.26
N ALA A 33 16.22 -9.93 -15.65
CA ALA A 33 14.77 -9.96 -15.57
C ALA A 33 14.19 -8.90 -14.64
N LEU A 34 14.84 -8.65 -13.51
CA LEU A 34 14.43 -7.66 -12.52
C LEU A 34 14.93 -6.25 -12.88
N SER A 35 16.01 -6.16 -13.65
CA SER A 35 16.55 -4.90 -14.18
C SER A 35 15.70 -4.37 -15.34
N GLY A 36 15.68 -3.05 -15.50
CA GLY A 36 14.92 -2.36 -16.54
C GLY A 36 14.18 -1.13 -16.03
N ALA A 37 13.78 -0.23 -16.95
CA ALA A 37 13.14 1.05 -16.60
C ALA A 37 13.93 1.87 -15.55
N GLY A 38 15.25 1.92 -15.72
CA GLY A 38 16.13 2.73 -14.86
C GLY A 38 16.67 2.07 -13.61
N ARG A 39 16.32 0.80 -13.35
CA ARG A 39 16.89 0.07 -12.22
C ARG A 39 17.84 -1.04 -12.65
N THR A 40 18.89 -1.22 -11.89
CA THR A 40 19.85 -2.32 -12.00
C THR A 40 19.76 -3.19 -10.76
N VAL A 41 19.68 -4.50 -10.94
CA VAL A 41 19.66 -5.49 -9.86
C VAL A 41 20.93 -6.30 -9.89
N SER A 42 21.61 -6.40 -8.75
CA SER A 42 22.78 -7.26 -8.53
C SER A 42 22.48 -8.26 -7.42
N ILE A 43 22.92 -9.51 -7.59
CA ILE A 43 22.74 -10.60 -6.63
C ILE A 43 24.09 -11.28 -6.43
N ASP A 44 24.53 -11.34 -5.18
CA ASP A 44 25.77 -11.96 -4.76
C ASP A 44 25.53 -13.17 -3.85
N GLY A 45 26.41 -14.18 -3.94
CA GLY A 45 26.34 -15.35 -3.06
C GLY A 45 25.18 -16.31 -3.36
N PHE A 46 24.59 -16.25 -4.56
CA PHE A 46 23.46 -17.11 -4.91
C PHE A 46 23.83 -18.61 -4.86
N ALA A 47 23.08 -19.37 -4.08
CA ALA A 47 23.22 -20.80 -3.88
C ALA A 47 21.84 -21.49 -3.91
N GLY A 48 21.81 -22.76 -4.32
CA GLY A 48 20.54 -23.49 -4.43
C GLY A 48 19.66 -23.02 -5.59
N ALA A 49 20.26 -22.56 -6.69
CA ALA A 49 19.56 -22.13 -7.91
C ALA A 49 18.61 -23.20 -8.47
N LEU A 50 19.03 -24.45 -8.38
CA LEU A 50 18.25 -25.65 -8.71
C LEU A 50 17.79 -26.38 -7.44
N SER A 51 17.60 -25.61 -6.37
CA SER A 51 17.01 -25.85 -5.05
C SER A 51 15.49 -25.72 -4.94
N SER A 52 14.76 -26.59 -4.22
CA SER A 52 13.52 -26.12 -3.57
C SER A 52 13.84 -25.14 -2.44
N ARG A 53 15.12 -25.09 -2.03
CA ARG A 53 15.70 -24.07 -1.17
C ARG A 53 16.78 -23.31 -1.93
N ALA A 54 16.61 -22.01 -2.09
CA ALA A 54 17.59 -21.08 -2.65
C ALA A 54 17.97 -20.05 -1.59
N ARG A 55 19.20 -19.54 -1.65
CA ARG A 55 19.66 -18.44 -0.79
C ARG A 55 20.57 -17.51 -1.55
N PHE A 56 20.65 -16.26 -1.13
CA PHE A 56 21.68 -15.33 -1.56
C PHE A 56 22.16 -14.48 -0.40
N ASP A 57 23.44 -14.10 -0.45
CA ASP A 57 24.06 -13.36 0.64
C ASP A 57 23.66 -11.89 0.57
N THR A 58 23.60 -11.30 -0.63
CA THR A 58 23.21 -9.89 -0.83
C THR A 58 22.48 -9.70 -2.16
N MET A 59 21.44 -8.88 -2.17
CA MET A 59 20.82 -8.32 -3.37
C MET A 59 20.76 -6.81 -3.24
N THR A 60 21.20 -6.09 -4.27
CA THR A 60 21.09 -4.62 -4.33
C THR A 60 20.23 -4.21 -5.50
N ILE A 61 19.40 -3.19 -5.31
CA ILE A 61 18.70 -2.49 -6.39
C ILE A 61 19.21 -1.05 -6.41
N SER A 62 19.68 -0.63 -7.57
CA SER A 62 20.19 0.73 -7.81
C SER A 62 19.45 1.41 -8.95
N ASP A 63 19.47 2.74 -8.92
CA ASP A 63 19.07 3.61 -10.04
C ASP A 63 20.26 4.52 -10.42
N ASP A 64 20.01 5.56 -11.22
CA ASP A 64 21.03 6.51 -11.67
C ASP A 64 21.71 7.30 -10.53
N GLN A 65 21.13 7.30 -9.31
CA GLN A 65 21.66 7.90 -8.10
C GLN A 65 22.29 6.87 -7.14
N GLY A 66 22.53 5.64 -7.61
CA GLY A 66 23.16 4.57 -6.83
C GLY A 66 22.16 3.61 -6.16
N VAL A 67 22.63 2.85 -5.17
CA VAL A 67 21.82 1.83 -4.47
C VAL A 67 20.76 2.49 -3.59
N TRP A 68 19.51 2.05 -3.73
CA TRP A 68 18.38 2.52 -2.92
C TRP A 68 17.70 1.39 -2.15
N LEU A 69 18.04 0.13 -2.43
CA LEU A 69 17.61 -1.03 -1.66
C LEU A 69 18.75 -2.04 -1.57
N THR A 70 19.00 -2.57 -0.38
CA THR A 70 19.89 -3.70 -0.13
C THR A 70 19.17 -4.73 0.72
N LEU A 71 19.23 -5.99 0.34
CA LEU A 71 18.62 -7.13 1.04
C LEU A 71 19.72 -8.15 1.33
N GLU A 72 19.85 -8.59 2.57
CA GLU A 72 20.95 -9.45 3.04
C GLU A 72 20.44 -10.73 3.70
N GLY A 73 21.17 -11.83 3.46
CA GLY A 73 20.90 -13.13 4.07
C GLY A 73 19.51 -13.66 3.74
N VAL A 74 19.19 -13.74 2.46
CA VAL A 74 17.86 -14.15 2.00
C VAL A 74 17.78 -15.65 1.82
N GLU A 75 16.70 -16.23 2.31
CA GLU A 75 16.37 -17.64 2.13
C GLU A 75 14.98 -17.76 1.51
N LEU A 76 14.89 -18.61 0.48
CA LEU A 76 13.66 -18.91 -0.24
C LEU A 76 13.43 -20.42 -0.24
N ASP A 77 12.38 -20.88 0.42
CA ASP A 77 11.86 -22.24 0.32
C ASP A 77 10.58 -22.24 -0.51
N TRP A 78 10.56 -22.98 -1.61
CA TRP A 78 9.54 -22.88 -2.64
C TRP A 78 9.37 -24.16 -3.47
N ASN A 79 8.16 -24.34 -4.00
CA ASN A 79 7.81 -25.50 -4.84
C ASN A 79 8.02 -25.18 -6.33
N ARG A 80 9.20 -25.50 -6.85
CA ARG A 80 9.52 -25.30 -8.28
C ARG A 80 8.60 -26.02 -9.24
N SER A 81 8.08 -27.19 -8.87
CA SER A 81 7.15 -27.92 -9.74
C SER A 81 5.84 -27.15 -9.92
N ALA A 82 5.49 -26.26 -8.98
CA ALA A 82 4.31 -25.41 -9.05
C ALA A 82 4.46 -24.36 -10.15
N LEU A 83 5.67 -23.82 -10.39
CA LEU A 83 5.90 -22.88 -11.49
C LEU A 83 5.58 -23.47 -12.86
N LEU A 84 5.86 -24.77 -13.06
CA LEU A 84 5.52 -25.49 -14.30
C LEU A 84 4.00 -25.50 -14.56
N ARG A 85 3.20 -25.28 -13.52
CA ARG A 85 1.74 -25.18 -13.55
C ARG A 85 1.24 -23.73 -13.41
N GLY A 86 2.13 -22.74 -13.53
CA GLY A 86 1.76 -21.33 -13.38
C GLY A 86 1.47 -20.92 -11.94
N ARG A 87 2.08 -21.57 -10.94
CA ARG A 87 1.86 -21.26 -9.52
C ARG A 87 3.18 -20.92 -8.83
N LEU A 88 3.24 -19.80 -8.13
CA LEU A 88 4.33 -19.44 -7.23
C LEU A 88 3.94 -19.83 -5.80
N GLU A 89 4.43 -21.00 -5.37
CA GLU A 89 4.22 -21.51 -4.01
C GLU A 89 5.51 -21.37 -3.21
N VAL A 90 5.49 -20.46 -2.24
CA VAL A 90 6.59 -20.10 -1.36
C VAL A 90 6.23 -20.54 0.05
N GLN A 91 6.94 -21.56 0.55
CA GLN A 91 6.80 -22.00 1.93
C GLN A 91 7.41 -20.97 2.89
N ALA A 92 8.55 -20.38 2.52
CA ALA A 92 9.19 -19.33 3.30
C ALA A 92 10.00 -18.40 2.39
N LEU A 93 9.87 -17.08 2.59
CA LEU A 93 10.75 -16.06 2.05
C LEU A 93 11.22 -15.16 3.20
N THR A 94 12.45 -15.37 3.65
CA THR A 94 12.99 -14.67 4.82
C THR A 94 14.24 -13.89 4.46
N ALA A 95 14.49 -12.79 5.17
CA ALA A 95 15.72 -12.01 5.05
C ALA A 95 16.21 -11.54 6.42
N LYS A 96 17.52 -11.55 6.62
CA LYS A 96 18.12 -11.03 7.86
C LYS A 96 18.04 -9.52 7.93
N ARG A 97 18.29 -8.83 6.81
CA ARG A 97 18.27 -7.37 6.78
C ARG A 97 17.77 -6.83 5.45
N LEU A 98 16.96 -5.78 5.53
CA LEU A 98 16.58 -4.92 4.43
C LEU A 98 17.02 -3.49 4.77
N THR A 99 17.72 -2.83 3.87
CA THR A 99 18.12 -1.43 4.02
C THR A 99 17.60 -0.63 2.85
N VAL A 100 16.81 0.41 3.13
CA VAL A 100 16.24 1.33 2.14
C VAL A 100 16.65 2.75 2.54
N PRO A 101 17.85 3.23 2.13
CA PRO A 101 18.33 4.54 2.52
C PRO A 101 17.51 5.69 1.91
N ARG A 102 16.83 5.44 0.79
CA ARG A 102 16.01 6.42 0.06
C ARG A 102 15.02 5.73 -0.88
N LEU A 103 14.05 6.49 -1.37
CA LEU A 103 13.19 6.06 -2.46
C LEU A 103 13.92 6.11 -3.82
N PRO A 104 13.51 5.26 -4.79
CA PRO A 104 14.04 5.32 -6.14
C PRO A 104 13.63 6.62 -6.84
N VAL A 105 14.49 7.14 -7.71
CA VAL A 105 14.15 8.29 -8.56
C VAL A 105 13.22 7.81 -9.68
N ALA A 106 12.04 8.42 -9.78
CA ALA A 106 11.16 8.18 -10.92
C ALA A 106 11.87 8.66 -12.21
N GLN A 107 12.11 7.76 -13.16
CA GLN A 107 12.61 8.19 -14.46
C GLN A 107 11.52 8.97 -15.18
N PRO A 108 11.82 10.17 -15.71
CA PRO A 108 10.86 10.96 -16.47
C PRO A 108 10.51 10.21 -17.76
N THR A 109 9.39 9.51 -17.76
CA THR A 109 8.77 8.99 -18.98
C THR A 109 8.09 10.16 -19.70
N GLY A 110 8.89 10.94 -20.44
CA GLY A 110 8.42 12.19 -21.04
C GLY A 110 8.09 13.25 -20.00
N LEU A 111 8.02 14.51 -20.43
CA LEU A 111 7.47 15.59 -19.60
C LEU A 111 6.07 15.14 -19.15
N PRO A 112 5.78 15.07 -17.83
CA PRO A 112 4.41 14.95 -17.38
C PRO A 112 3.64 16.14 -17.96
N ASP A 113 2.46 15.91 -18.54
CA ASP A 113 1.55 17.02 -18.76
C ASP A 113 1.37 17.76 -17.41
N PRO A 114 1.31 19.10 -17.40
CA PRO A 114 1.04 19.89 -16.19
C PRO A 114 -0.32 19.62 -15.53
N GLU A 115 -1.05 18.61 -15.99
CA GLU A 115 -2.34 18.21 -15.46
C GLU A 115 -2.14 17.36 -14.21
N ALA A 116 -2.92 17.66 -13.18
CA ALA A 116 -3.00 16.83 -11.99
C ALA A 116 -3.44 15.43 -12.42
N LYS A 117 -2.54 14.45 -12.35
CA LYS A 117 -2.92 13.05 -12.62
C LYS A 117 -4.12 12.72 -11.73
N PRO A 118 -5.25 12.27 -12.30
CA PRO A 118 -6.38 11.84 -11.50
C PRO A 118 -5.92 10.84 -10.45
N PHE A 119 -6.35 11.02 -9.20
CA PHE A 119 -6.10 10.03 -8.16
C PHE A 119 -6.68 8.70 -8.64
N THR A 120 -5.81 7.73 -8.93
CA THR A 120 -6.22 6.41 -9.38
C THR A 120 -6.30 5.52 -8.15
N PHE A 121 -7.45 4.92 -7.91
CA PHE A 121 -7.58 3.95 -6.84
C PHE A 121 -6.68 2.73 -7.12
N PRO A 122 -6.04 2.16 -6.08
CA PRO A 122 -5.23 0.96 -6.26
C PRO A 122 -6.11 -0.17 -6.79
N THR A 123 -5.82 -0.64 -8.00
CA THR A 123 -6.47 -1.81 -8.59
C THR A 123 -5.79 -3.07 -8.07
N ILE A 124 -6.58 -4.10 -7.80
CA ILE A 124 -6.03 -5.43 -7.49
C ILE A 124 -5.37 -5.95 -8.76
N PRO A 125 -4.05 -6.26 -8.76
CA PRO A 125 -3.39 -6.76 -9.95
C PRO A 125 -3.98 -8.11 -10.35
N ASP A 126 -4.31 -8.28 -11.63
CA ASP A 126 -4.53 -9.60 -12.21
C ASP A 126 -3.17 -10.27 -12.41
N LEU A 127 -2.92 -11.32 -11.63
CA LEU A 127 -1.63 -11.99 -11.60
C LEU A 127 -1.71 -13.27 -12.42
N PRO A 128 -0.84 -13.47 -13.43
CA PRO A 128 -0.86 -14.67 -14.27
C PRO A 128 -0.39 -15.92 -13.54
N VAL A 129 -0.03 -15.80 -12.26
CA VAL A 129 0.39 -16.89 -11.39
C VAL A 129 -0.34 -16.80 -10.06
N VAL A 130 -0.76 -17.95 -9.55
CA VAL A 130 -1.21 -18.05 -8.15
C VAL A 130 -0.02 -17.72 -7.25
N ILE A 131 -0.20 -16.84 -6.28
CA ILE A 131 0.81 -16.54 -5.26
C ILE A 131 0.33 -17.15 -3.95
N ASP A 132 1.15 -18.03 -3.37
CA ASP A 132 0.94 -18.58 -2.03
C ASP A 132 2.25 -18.42 -1.26
N ILE A 133 2.27 -17.48 -0.31
CA ILE A 133 3.40 -17.17 0.57
C ILE A 133 2.95 -17.48 1.99
N ALA A 134 3.37 -18.63 2.49
CA ALA A 134 2.99 -19.08 3.83
C ALA A 134 3.73 -18.31 4.94
N ASP A 135 5.00 -17.97 4.72
CA ASP A 135 5.82 -17.19 5.66
C ASP A 135 6.70 -16.19 4.91
N PHE A 136 6.52 -14.91 5.20
CA PHE A 136 7.42 -13.83 4.80
C PHE A 136 7.91 -13.12 6.05
N SER A 137 9.23 -12.94 6.19
CA SER A 137 9.76 -12.16 7.31
C SER A 137 11.06 -11.44 6.99
N VAL A 138 11.25 -10.30 7.64
CA VAL A 138 12.51 -9.57 7.66
C VAL A 138 12.84 -9.19 9.09
N ASP A 139 13.99 -9.68 9.58
CA ASP A 139 14.40 -9.53 10.99
C ASP A 139 14.82 -8.09 11.31
N GLU A 140 15.40 -7.37 10.34
CA GLU A 140 15.86 -5.99 10.52
C GLU A 140 15.61 -5.17 9.25
N ILE A 141 14.67 -4.23 9.29
CA ILE A 141 14.42 -3.26 8.22
C ILE A 141 14.93 -1.90 8.68
N ASN A 142 15.88 -1.35 7.93
CA ASN A 142 16.45 -0.03 8.13
C ASN A 142 15.95 0.93 7.04
N LEU A 143 15.07 1.85 7.42
CA LEU A 143 14.55 2.89 6.53
C LEU A 143 15.28 4.21 6.80
N GLY A 144 15.78 4.84 5.74
CA GLY A 144 16.40 6.16 5.81
C GLY A 144 15.37 7.28 5.96
N ALA A 145 15.81 8.43 6.49
CA ALA A 145 14.97 9.63 6.63
C ALA A 145 14.22 10.05 5.34
N PRO A 146 14.79 9.91 4.12
CA PRO A 146 14.05 10.23 2.90
C PRO A 146 12.84 9.33 2.61
N VAL A 147 12.66 8.21 3.33
CA VAL A 147 11.53 7.28 3.13
C VAL A 147 10.32 7.67 3.97
N LEU A 148 10.52 7.95 5.27
CA LEU A 148 9.44 8.21 6.23
C LEU A 148 9.52 9.59 6.91
N GLY A 149 10.44 10.46 6.47
CA GLY A 149 10.73 11.74 7.13
C GLY A 149 11.69 11.62 8.31
N GLU A 150 11.90 10.42 8.85
CA GLU A 150 12.93 10.11 9.85
C GLU A 150 13.51 8.71 9.63
N PRO A 151 14.72 8.42 10.13
CA PRO A 151 15.22 7.06 10.17
C PRO A 151 14.31 6.19 11.04
N ALA A 152 14.03 4.97 10.60
CA ALA A 152 13.25 4.01 11.35
C ALA A 152 13.84 2.61 11.22
N GLN A 153 13.84 1.86 12.33
CA GLN A 153 14.14 0.43 12.32
C GLN A 153 12.90 -0.36 12.70
N LEU A 154 12.61 -1.43 11.95
CA LEU A 154 11.41 -2.23 12.14
C LEU A 154 11.61 -3.69 11.73
N THR A 155 10.78 -4.59 12.25
CA THR A 155 10.62 -5.96 11.76
C THR A 155 9.33 -6.08 10.97
N VAL A 156 9.28 -7.00 10.01
CA VAL A 156 8.04 -7.36 9.30
C VAL A 156 7.83 -8.87 9.33
N LYS A 157 6.58 -9.29 9.54
CA LYS A 157 6.08 -10.63 9.25
C LYS A 157 4.84 -10.52 8.38
N ALA A 158 4.70 -11.39 7.39
CA ALA A 158 3.53 -11.41 6.54
C ALA A 158 3.23 -12.80 5.99
N ASN A 159 2.00 -12.99 5.53
CA ASN A 159 1.63 -14.07 4.63
C ASN A 159 0.64 -13.53 3.60
N ALA A 160 0.59 -14.19 2.45
CA ALA A 160 -0.28 -13.80 1.37
C ALA A 160 -0.74 -15.01 0.55
N LEU A 161 -2.01 -15.05 0.19
CA LEU A 161 -2.57 -16.03 -0.73
C LEU A 161 -3.42 -15.31 -1.76
N ILE A 162 -3.01 -15.30 -3.02
CA ILE A 162 -3.73 -14.68 -4.13
C ILE A 162 -3.93 -15.73 -5.22
N ASN A 163 -5.18 -16.11 -5.44
CA ASN A 163 -5.62 -17.02 -6.49
C ASN A 163 -6.96 -16.54 -7.08
N ASP A 164 -7.58 -17.35 -7.94
CA ASP A 164 -8.84 -17.02 -8.60
C ASP A 164 -10.04 -16.93 -7.64
N GLU A 165 -9.98 -17.61 -6.49
CA GLU A 165 -11.07 -17.70 -5.51
C GLU A 165 -10.93 -16.66 -4.40
N MET A 166 -9.70 -16.35 -3.97
CA MET A 166 -9.43 -15.47 -2.85
C MET A 166 -8.16 -14.64 -2.99
N ALA A 167 -8.15 -13.50 -2.31
CA ALA A 167 -6.94 -12.72 -2.04
C ALA A 167 -6.87 -12.42 -0.53
N LYS A 168 -5.90 -13.03 0.14
CA LYS A 168 -5.62 -12.87 1.57
C LYS A 168 -4.26 -12.24 1.75
N VAL A 169 -4.17 -11.29 2.67
CA VAL A 169 -2.94 -10.67 3.13
C VAL A 169 -3.05 -10.45 4.63
N ASP A 170 -2.02 -10.86 5.37
CA ASP A 170 -1.83 -10.53 6.78
C ASP A 170 -0.41 -9.99 6.92
N VAL A 171 -0.27 -8.77 7.42
CA VAL A 171 1.00 -8.05 7.57
C VAL A 171 1.08 -7.51 8.99
N GLN A 172 2.20 -7.77 9.63
CA GLN A 172 2.55 -7.25 10.94
C GLN A 172 3.91 -6.58 10.86
N ALA A 173 3.97 -5.28 11.15
CA ALA A 173 5.20 -4.53 11.30
C ALA A 173 5.31 -3.98 12.72
N ARG A 174 6.52 -3.97 13.25
CA ARG A 174 6.84 -3.45 14.59
C ARG A 174 8.12 -2.65 14.55
N ARG A 175 8.14 -1.45 15.11
CA ARG A 175 9.38 -0.68 15.32
C ARG A 175 10.28 -1.36 16.35
N THR A 176 11.59 -1.28 16.12
CA THR A 176 12.62 -1.90 16.96
C THR A 176 13.68 -0.90 17.43
N ASP A 177 13.57 0.36 17.06
CA ASP A 177 14.50 1.45 17.41
C ASP A 177 14.20 2.14 18.75
N GLY A 178 13.50 1.44 19.65
CA GLY A 178 13.13 1.95 20.97
C GLY A 178 11.92 2.88 20.96
N LYS A 179 11.27 3.08 19.82
CA LYS A 179 9.98 3.78 19.70
C LYS A 179 8.81 2.83 19.56
N LEU A 180 7.64 3.21 20.07
CA LEU A 180 6.41 2.44 19.84
C LEU A 180 5.89 2.70 18.42
N GLY A 181 5.78 1.63 17.63
CA GLY A 181 5.10 1.64 16.35
C GLY A 181 4.65 0.24 15.97
N GLU A 182 3.34 0.03 15.92
CA GLU A 182 2.71 -1.24 15.57
C GLU A 182 1.77 -1.02 14.40
N PHE A 183 1.91 -1.86 13.37
CA PHE A 183 1.10 -1.80 12.16
C PHE A 183 0.63 -3.20 11.83
N ASP A 184 -0.67 -3.43 11.94
CA ASP A 184 -1.31 -4.71 11.62
C ASP A 184 -2.35 -4.49 10.53
N ILE A 185 -2.21 -5.19 9.41
CA ILE A 185 -3.14 -5.12 8.28
C ILE A 185 -3.57 -6.53 7.94
N LYS A 186 -4.88 -6.78 7.96
CA LYS A 186 -5.50 -8.02 7.49
C LYS A 186 -6.52 -7.68 6.44
N ALA A 187 -6.42 -8.31 5.28
CA ALA A 187 -7.38 -8.18 4.20
C ALA A 187 -7.69 -9.57 3.65
N ASN A 188 -8.95 -9.95 3.60
CA ASN A 188 -9.43 -11.21 3.05
C ASN A 188 -10.58 -10.93 2.07
N LEU A 189 -10.29 -11.06 0.78
CA LEU A 189 -11.25 -10.93 -0.29
C LEU A 189 -11.64 -12.31 -0.82
N GLU A 190 -12.92 -12.65 -0.72
CA GLU A 190 -13.53 -13.78 -1.41
C GLU A 190 -13.98 -13.30 -2.81
N ARG A 191 -13.19 -13.61 -3.85
CA ARG A 191 -13.40 -13.10 -5.21
C ARG A 191 -14.70 -13.60 -5.84
N GLY A 192 -15.09 -14.84 -5.56
CA GLY A 192 -16.32 -15.42 -6.07
C GLY A 192 -17.60 -14.70 -5.58
N GLN A 193 -17.54 -14.13 -4.37
CA GLN A 193 -18.65 -13.38 -3.77
C GLN A 193 -18.42 -11.87 -3.78
N ASN A 194 -17.22 -11.42 -4.15
CA ASN A 194 -16.74 -10.05 -4.00
C ASN A 194 -16.92 -9.50 -2.57
N VAL A 195 -16.70 -10.34 -1.55
CA VAL A 195 -16.81 -9.95 -0.13
C VAL A 195 -15.41 -9.73 0.43
N LEU A 196 -15.18 -8.54 1.00
CA LEU A 196 -13.94 -8.17 1.68
C LEU A 196 -14.18 -8.13 3.19
N ASP A 197 -13.20 -8.67 3.93
CA ASP A 197 -12.99 -8.44 5.36
C ASP A 197 -11.65 -7.69 5.51
N LEU A 198 -11.68 -6.52 6.12
CA LEU A 198 -10.55 -5.62 6.30
C LEU A 198 -10.42 -5.27 7.79
N LEU A 199 -9.20 -5.38 8.31
CA LEU A 199 -8.80 -4.84 9.59
C LEU A 199 -7.46 -4.14 9.43
N VAL A 200 -7.40 -2.88 9.83
CA VAL A 200 -6.16 -2.11 9.96
C VAL A 200 -6.10 -1.60 11.39
N ASN A 201 -5.07 -2.02 12.13
CA ASN A 201 -4.74 -1.45 13.43
C ASN A 201 -3.38 -0.79 13.33
N LEU A 202 -3.29 0.42 13.85
CA LEU A 202 -2.07 1.19 13.88
C LEU A 202 -1.94 1.86 15.22
N LYS A 203 -0.79 1.71 15.84
CA LYS A 203 -0.48 2.32 17.13
C LYS A 203 0.92 2.89 17.14
N GLU A 204 1.03 4.18 17.38
CA GLU A 204 2.31 4.88 17.47
C GLU A 204 2.32 5.80 18.69
N GLU A 205 3.49 5.97 19.30
CA GLU A 205 3.68 7.04 20.28
C GLU A 205 3.81 8.42 19.61
N SER A 206 3.91 9.47 20.42
CA SER A 206 4.14 10.83 19.94
C SER A 206 5.36 10.91 19.01
N ARG A 207 5.28 11.76 17.99
CA ARG A 207 6.31 11.91 16.95
C ARG A 207 6.50 10.63 16.11
N GLY A 208 5.43 9.84 15.97
CA GLY A 208 5.34 8.67 15.09
C GLY A 208 5.31 9.01 13.59
N ILE A 209 5.34 7.97 12.76
CA ILE A 209 5.41 8.06 11.30
C ILE A 209 4.13 8.67 10.73
N VAL A 210 2.96 8.23 11.19
CA VAL A 210 1.65 8.70 10.70
C VAL A 210 1.43 10.15 11.05
N ALA A 211 1.64 10.54 12.31
CA ALA A 211 1.45 11.92 12.76
C ALA A 211 2.29 12.90 11.93
N ARG A 212 3.54 12.54 11.63
CA ARG A 212 4.44 13.34 10.77
C ARG A 212 4.01 13.37 9.32
N THR A 213 3.67 12.21 8.75
CA THR A 213 3.29 12.07 7.34
C THR A 213 2.01 12.85 7.04
N LEU A 214 1.03 12.77 7.94
CA LEU A 214 -0.22 13.53 7.86
C LEU A 214 -0.09 14.98 8.34
N LYS A 215 1.08 15.37 8.86
CA LYS A 215 1.37 16.71 9.40
C LYS A 215 0.38 17.12 10.50
N ILE A 216 0.04 16.17 11.37
CA ILE A 216 -0.78 16.42 12.55
C ILE A 216 0.00 17.38 13.46
N PRO A 217 -0.58 18.52 13.88
CA PRO A 217 0.07 19.47 14.77
C PRO A 217 0.50 18.81 16.08
N ASP A 218 1.64 19.25 16.62
CA ASP A 218 2.23 18.75 17.87
C ASP A 218 2.65 17.26 17.83
N GLU A 219 2.42 16.57 16.71
CA GLU A 219 2.76 15.16 16.47
C GLU A 219 2.38 14.23 17.65
N PRO A 220 1.09 14.15 18.05
CA PRO A 220 0.66 13.36 19.19
C PRO A 220 0.83 11.86 18.93
N SER A 221 0.63 11.05 19.96
CA SER A 221 0.45 9.61 19.75
C SER A 221 -0.80 9.34 18.91
N VAL A 222 -0.80 8.23 18.17
CA VAL A 222 -1.87 7.87 17.24
C VAL A 222 -2.29 6.43 17.49
N ASP A 223 -3.59 6.21 17.69
CA ASP A 223 -4.21 4.89 17.72
C ASP A 223 -5.35 4.90 16.70
N LEU A 224 -5.23 4.12 15.62
CA LEU A 224 -6.17 4.07 14.51
C LEU A 224 -6.63 2.62 14.31
N THR A 225 -7.94 2.43 14.31
CA THR A 225 -8.59 1.20 13.88
C THR A 225 -9.48 1.50 12.68
N VAL A 226 -9.32 0.74 11.60
CA VAL A 226 -10.26 0.69 10.48
C VAL A 226 -10.71 -0.75 10.31
N ALA A 227 -12.00 -1.00 10.44
CA ALA A 227 -12.57 -2.34 10.35
C ALA A 227 -13.76 -2.34 9.39
N GLY A 228 -13.84 -3.30 8.48
CA GLY A 228 -14.96 -3.37 7.54
C GLY A 228 -15.17 -4.77 7.01
N GLN A 229 -16.43 -5.15 6.85
CA GLN A 229 -16.81 -6.43 6.28
C GLN A 229 -18.03 -6.28 5.37
N GLY A 230 -17.94 -6.81 4.15
CA GLY A 230 -19.08 -6.81 3.23
C GLY A 230 -18.69 -6.84 1.76
N PRO A 231 -19.68 -6.76 0.86
CA PRO A 231 -19.43 -6.78 -0.58
C PRO A 231 -18.70 -5.50 -1.04
N LEU A 232 -17.77 -5.62 -1.99
CA LEU A 232 -17.04 -4.49 -2.58
C LEU A 232 -17.95 -3.45 -3.23
N SER A 233 -19.13 -3.85 -3.70
CA SER A 233 -20.13 -2.96 -4.28
C SER A 233 -20.78 -2.02 -3.27
N ASN A 234 -20.62 -2.25 -1.97
CA ASN A 234 -21.12 -1.41 -0.89
C ASN A 234 -20.33 -1.67 0.40
N PHE A 235 -19.02 -1.55 0.31
CA PHE A 235 -18.10 -1.93 1.37
C PHE A 235 -18.13 -0.89 2.48
N LYS A 236 -18.57 -1.31 3.67
CA LYS A 236 -18.68 -0.46 4.85
C LYS A 236 -17.47 -0.65 5.76
N THR A 237 -16.89 0.45 6.20
CA THR A 237 -15.76 0.49 7.12
C THR A 237 -16.05 1.43 8.27
N ASP A 238 -15.94 0.94 9.48
CA ASP A 238 -15.91 1.74 10.70
C ASP A 238 -14.49 2.25 10.93
N ILE A 239 -14.36 3.53 11.29
CA ILE A 239 -13.10 4.21 11.55
C ILE A 239 -13.12 4.71 12.99
N ASN A 240 -12.07 4.43 13.74
CA ASN A 240 -11.83 4.98 15.07
C ASN A 240 -10.39 5.50 15.13
N LEU A 241 -10.23 6.79 15.34
CA LEU A 241 -8.95 7.46 15.50
C LEU A 241 -8.92 8.13 16.87
N SER A 242 -7.88 7.86 17.64
CA SER A 242 -7.57 8.54 18.90
C SER A 242 -6.17 9.14 18.83
N THR A 243 -5.97 10.26 19.52
CA THR A 243 -4.63 10.82 19.75
C THR A 243 -4.44 11.17 21.22
N ASP A 244 -3.29 10.81 21.77
CA ASP A 244 -2.98 10.94 23.21
C ASP A 244 -4.02 10.28 24.13
N GLY A 245 -4.62 9.18 23.65
CA GLY A 245 -5.65 8.42 24.35
C GLY A 245 -7.06 9.03 24.26
N GLU A 246 -7.20 10.20 23.64
CA GLU A 246 -8.49 10.88 23.47
C GLU A 246 -9.10 10.56 22.09
N PRO A 247 -10.39 10.17 22.01
CA PRO A 247 -11.09 9.98 20.74
C PRO A 247 -11.09 11.26 19.89
N ARG A 248 -10.82 11.12 18.58
CA ARG A 248 -10.73 12.25 17.63
C ARG A 248 -11.71 12.13 16.47
N ILE A 249 -11.74 10.97 15.83
CA ILE A 249 -12.67 10.70 14.74
C ILE A 249 -13.26 9.31 14.96
N GLU A 250 -14.58 9.23 14.95
CA GLU A 250 -15.34 7.99 14.92
C GLU A 250 -16.39 8.06 13.82
N GLY A 251 -16.75 6.93 13.23
CA GLY A 251 -17.86 6.85 12.30
C GLY A 251 -17.66 5.82 11.20
N GLN A 252 -18.45 5.95 10.14
CA GLN A 252 -18.51 4.97 9.06
C GLN A 252 -18.21 5.62 7.70
N VAL A 253 -17.44 4.92 6.90
CA VAL A 253 -17.23 5.21 5.48
C VAL A 253 -17.76 4.03 4.67
N VAL A 254 -18.44 4.32 3.57
CA VAL A 254 -18.98 3.33 2.64
C VAL A 254 -18.45 3.64 1.26
N VAL A 255 -17.76 2.68 0.66
CA VAL A 255 -17.24 2.77 -0.71
C VAL A 255 -18.01 1.81 -1.60
N ALA A 256 -18.50 2.31 -2.73
CA ALA A 256 -19.24 1.55 -3.71
C ALA A 256 -18.74 1.86 -5.12
N GLU A 257 -18.72 0.85 -5.99
CA GLU A 257 -18.43 1.03 -7.42
C GLU A 257 -19.72 1.33 -8.18
N GLN A 258 -19.67 2.27 -9.13
CA GLN A 258 -20.79 2.64 -9.99
C GLN A 258 -20.30 2.81 -11.44
N GLY A 259 -21.12 2.42 -12.43
CA GLY A 259 -20.77 2.61 -13.85
C GLY A 259 -19.99 1.43 -14.43
N ASP A 260 -19.01 1.74 -15.30
CA ASP A 260 -18.25 0.74 -16.07
C ASP A 260 -17.35 -0.11 -15.18
N SER A 261 -17.35 -1.44 -15.36
CA SER A 261 -16.54 -2.37 -14.55
C SER A 261 -15.01 -2.24 -14.75
N THR A 262 -14.56 -1.66 -15.86
CA THR A 262 -13.14 -1.53 -16.20
C THR A 262 -12.51 -0.28 -15.61
N ASN A 263 -13.28 0.79 -15.47
CA ASN A 263 -12.89 2.01 -14.76
C ASN A 263 -14.13 2.61 -14.08
N PRO A 264 -14.57 2.03 -12.94
CA PRO A 264 -15.81 2.47 -12.32
C PRO A 264 -15.65 3.84 -11.69
N ASP A 265 -16.75 4.59 -11.61
CA ASP A 265 -16.86 5.68 -10.64
C ASP A 265 -16.89 5.08 -9.22
N ARG A 266 -16.44 5.83 -8.23
CA ARG A 266 -16.46 5.44 -6.82
C ARG A 266 -17.37 6.35 -6.05
N ARG A 267 -18.48 5.82 -5.56
CA ARG A 267 -19.32 6.52 -4.60
C ARG A 267 -18.76 6.33 -3.20
N ILE A 268 -18.46 7.43 -2.53
CA ILE A 268 -17.95 7.48 -1.16
C ILE A 268 -18.99 8.20 -0.33
N ARG A 269 -19.55 7.49 0.64
CA ARG A 269 -20.39 8.06 1.69
C ARG A 269 -19.63 8.02 3.00
N ALA A 270 -19.60 9.11 3.74
CA ALA A 270 -19.03 9.11 5.08
C ALA A 270 -19.97 9.80 6.06
N ASP A 271 -20.02 9.26 7.26
CA ASP A 271 -20.68 9.83 8.44
C ASP A 271 -19.65 9.75 9.57
N LEU A 272 -19.03 10.89 9.87
CA LEU A 272 -17.89 10.99 10.78
C LEU A 272 -18.15 12.07 11.81
N SER A 273 -17.76 11.84 13.05
CA SER A 273 -17.85 12.81 14.13
C SER A 273 -16.67 12.74 15.09
N GLY A 274 -16.47 13.80 15.87
CA GLY A 274 -15.51 13.82 16.98
C GLY A 274 -14.74 15.14 17.11
N ASP A 275 -13.72 15.10 17.96
CA ASP A 275 -12.82 16.23 18.22
C ASP A 275 -11.62 16.24 17.27
N VAL A 276 -11.71 17.08 16.23
CA VAL A 276 -10.64 17.26 15.26
C VAL A 276 -9.62 18.33 15.67
N THR A 277 -9.76 18.99 16.82
CA THR A 277 -8.94 20.17 17.19
C THR A 277 -7.45 19.84 17.34
N ALA A 278 -7.12 18.60 17.73
CA ALA A 278 -5.75 18.09 17.76
C ALA A 278 -5.21 17.73 16.37
N LEU A 279 -6.08 17.55 15.37
CA LEU A 279 -5.74 17.15 14.01
C LEU A 279 -5.51 18.35 13.07
N ILE A 280 -5.91 19.56 13.49
CA ILE A 280 -5.88 20.77 12.68
C ILE A 280 -5.06 21.89 13.33
N LEU A 281 -4.55 22.79 12.50
CA LEU A 281 -3.78 23.95 12.97
C LEU A 281 -4.60 24.81 13.94
N SER A 282 -3.94 25.39 14.94
CA SER A 282 -4.55 26.18 16.01
C SER A 282 -5.52 27.26 15.51
N LYS A 283 -5.20 27.94 14.41
CA LYS A 283 -6.05 28.96 13.78
C LYS A 283 -7.43 28.46 13.29
N TYR A 284 -7.61 27.16 13.12
CA TYR A 284 -8.88 26.57 12.68
C TYR A 284 -9.70 25.98 13.84
N ARG A 285 -9.11 25.86 15.04
CA ARG A 285 -9.78 25.21 16.19
C ARG A 285 -11.05 25.93 16.63
N GLU A 286 -11.08 27.26 16.58
CA GLU A 286 -12.28 28.05 16.95
C GLU A 286 -13.43 27.85 15.96
N PHE A 287 -13.12 27.61 14.68
CA PHE A 287 -14.14 27.33 13.68
C PHE A 287 -14.78 25.96 13.90
N PHE A 288 -13.95 24.92 14.01
CA PHE A 288 -14.39 23.52 14.10
C PHE A 288 -14.93 23.16 15.49
N GLY A 289 -14.21 23.55 16.54
CA GLY A 289 -14.51 23.11 17.91
C GLY A 289 -14.30 21.62 18.14
N PRO A 290 -14.56 21.15 19.37
CA PRO A 290 -14.38 19.75 19.77
C PRO A 290 -15.51 18.83 19.29
N ASP A 291 -16.64 19.38 18.85
CA ASP A 291 -17.82 18.62 18.42
C ASP A 291 -18.07 18.87 16.93
N VAL A 292 -17.32 18.17 16.08
CA VAL A 292 -17.52 18.20 14.62
C VAL A 292 -18.34 17.00 14.17
N ALA A 293 -19.25 17.20 13.23
CA ALA A 293 -19.92 16.13 12.52
C ALA A 293 -19.95 16.43 11.02
N LEU A 294 -19.58 15.44 10.21
CA LEU A 294 -19.52 15.51 8.76
C LEU A 294 -20.31 14.33 8.17
N THR A 295 -21.35 14.63 7.41
CA THR A 295 -21.93 13.67 6.47
C THR A 295 -21.59 14.09 5.06
N VAL A 296 -21.21 13.15 4.21
CA VAL A 296 -20.92 13.43 2.79
C VAL A 296 -21.37 12.26 1.93
N ASP A 297 -21.93 12.57 0.76
CA ASP A 297 -22.22 11.64 -0.33
C ASP A 297 -21.57 12.18 -1.60
N SER A 298 -20.52 11.50 -2.05
CA SER A 298 -19.71 11.93 -3.17
C SER A 298 -19.53 10.82 -4.20
N LEU A 299 -19.48 11.20 -5.47
CA LEU A 299 -19.12 10.35 -6.59
C LEU A 299 -17.79 10.85 -7.15
N VAL A 300 -16.74 10.07 -6.96
CA VAL A 300 -15.45 10.27 -7.61
C VAL A 300 -15.50 9.58 -8.96
N GLN A 301 -15.50 10.36 -10.03
CA GLN A 301 -15.60 9.88 -11.38
C GLN A 301 -14.29 9.26 -11.85
N ALA A 302 -14.40 8.32 -12.77
CA ALA A 302 -13.29 7.60 -13.39
C ALA A 302 -12.24 8.51 -14.08
N ASP A 303 -12.66 9.70 -14.53
CA ASP A 303 -11.82 10.74 -15.13
C ASP A 303 -11.20 11.70 -14.10
N GLY A 304 -11.49 11.51 -12.81
CA GLY A 304 -11.05 12.35 -11.72
C GLY A 304 -12.03 13.46 -11.35
N GLY A 305 -13.17 13.63 -12.02
CA GLY A 305 -14.24 14.51 -11.54
C GLY A 305 -14.71 14.12 -10.14
N VAL A 306 -15.24 15.07 -9.38
CA VAL A 306 -15.83 14.81 -8.06
C VAL A 306 -17.16 15.51 -7.97
N ASP A 307 -18.24 14.75 -7.83
CA ASP A 307 -19.56 15.30 -7.54
C ASP A 307 -19.92 15.01 -6.08
N ILE A 308 -19.98 16.04 -5.25
CA ILE A 308 -20.53 15.97 -3.90
C ILE A 308 -22.01 16.33 -4.01
N SER A 309 -22.85 15.32 -4.11
CA SER A 309 -24.30 15.50 -4.31
C SER A 309 -25.02 15.98 -3.05
N ASP A 310 -24.44 15.70 -1.88
CA ASP A 310 -24.90 16.19 -0.57
C ASP A 310 -23.73 16.16 0.43
N PHE A 311 -23.60 17.22 1.23
CA PHE A 311 -22.81 17.17 2.46
C PHE A 311 -23.47 18.01 3.55
N THR A 312 -23.23 17.64 4.80
CA THR A 312 -23.47 18.49 5.97
C THR A 312 -22.23 18.52 6.83
N LEU A 313 -21.84 19.71 7.30
CA LEU A 313 -20.73 19.92 8.23
C LEU A 313 -21.24 20.76 9.38
N LYS A 314 -21.38 20.14 10.55
CA LYS A 314 -21.59 20.82 11.81
C LYS A 314 -20.25 21.05 12.49
N ALA A 315 -20.00 22.30 12.82
CA ALA A 315 -18.82 22.79 13.49
C ALA A 315 -19.25 23.83 14.53
N GLN A 316 -18.38 24.19 15.46
CA GLN A 316 -18.68 25.16 16.51
C GLN A 316 -19.15 26.52 15.97
N SER A 317 -18.57 26.98 14.88
CA SER A 317 -18.87 28.30 14.29
C SER A 317 -19.66 28.24 12.99
N ALA A 318 -20.09 27.05 12.54
CA ALA A 318 -20.80 26.88 11.27
C ALA A 318 -21.67 25.61 11.22
N ASP A 319 -22.81 25.69 10.54
CA ASP A 319 -23.65 24.55 10.16
C ASP A 319 -23.85 24.61 8.64
N LEU A 320 -22.90 24.02 7.92
CA LEU A 320 -22.86 24.09 6.46
C LEU A 320 -23.59 22.90 5.85
N LYS A 321 -24.30 23.14 4.76
CA LYS A 321 -24.82 22.09 3.89
C LYS A 321 -24.80 22.54 2.45
N GLY A 322 -24.63 21.59 1.53
CA GLY A 322 -24.60 21.95 0.13
C GLY A 322 -24.16 20.85 -0.81
N LYS A 323 -23.78 21.29 -2.00
CA LYS A 323 -23.30 20.47 -3.11
C LYS A 323 -22.12 21.14 -3.76
N VAL A 324 -21.16 20.34 -4.21
CA VAL A 324 -19.96 20.83 -4.88
C VAL A 324 -19.64 19.90 -6.03
N THR A 325 -19.45 20.42 -7.23
CA THR A 325 -18.97 19.64 -8.37
C THR A 325 -17.62 20.20 -8.80
N LEU A 326 -16.63 19.31 -8.86
CA LEU A 326 -15.28 19.57 -9.33
C LEU A 326 -15.07 18.79 -10.63
N ASN A 327 -14.48 19.40 -11.64
CA ASN A 327 -14.09 18.71 -12.87
C ASN A 327 -12.84 17.83 -12.65
N SER A 328 -12.37 17.17 -13.71
CA SER A 328 -11.16 16.33 -13.70
C SER A 328 -9.90 17.08 -13.22
N ASP A 329 -9.82 18.38 -13.50
CA ASP A 329 -8.74 19.29 -13.09
C ASP A 329 -8.90 19.82 -11.65
N LYS A 330 -9.94 19.37 -10.93
CA LYS A 330 -10.33 19.84 -9.60
C LYS A 330 -10.78 21.31 -9.53
N TRP A 331 -11.11 21.91 -10.67
CA TRP A 331 -11.76 23.22 -10.71
C TRP A 331 -13.26 23.08 -10.40
N PRO A 332 -13.83 23.95 -9.55
CA PRO A 332 -15.24 23.93 -9.25
C PRO A 332 -16.06 24.38 -10.47
N SER A 333 -16.98 23.52 -10.89
CA SER A 333 -18.03 23.86 -11.86
C SER A 333 -19.35 24.23 -11.17
N LEU A 334 -19.55 23.76 -9.93
CA LEU A 334 -20.68 24.11 -9.07
C LEU A 334 -20.21 24.24 -7.62
N ILE A 335 -20.63 25.31 -6.95
CA ILE A 335 -20.56 25.45 -5.49
C ILE A 335 -21.90 26.04 -5.06
N ASP A 336 -22.70 25.25 -4.36
CA ASP A 336 -23.96 25.68 -3.75
C ASP A 336 -23.92 25.28 -2.28
N ILE A 337 -23.53 26.22 -1.42
CA ILE A 337 -23.33 26.00 0.01
C ILE A 337 -24.12 27.04 0.78
N THR A 338 -24.82 26.59 1.82
CA THR A 338 -25.57 27.44 2.75
C THR A 338 -25.17 27.12 4.18
N GLY A 339 -25.20 28.11 5.06
CA GLY A 339 -24.80 27.97 6.46
C GLY A 339 -23.91 29.11 6.93
#